data_AF-A0A4Q6BYF1-F1
#
_entry.id   AF-A0A4Q6BYF1-F1
#
_cell.length_a   1.000
_cell.length_b   1.000
_cell.length_c   1.000
_cell.angle_alpha   90.00
_cell.angle_beta   90.00
_cell.angle_gamma   90.00
#
_symmetry.space_group_name_H-M   'P 1'
#
loop_
_entity.id
_entity.type
_entity.pdbx_description
1 polymer ?
#
loop_
_entity_poly.entity_id
_entity_poly.type
_entity_poly.pdbx_seq_one_letter_code
_entity_poly.pdbx_strand_id
1 'polypeptide(L)'
;YYFAVFNLLPLEDFEGCPFWISKRLRITTTEAKQALERLERIGMIARNLEGHYFQTQNDFKTTSDLADLSIRQGHYQNLDLARRSLDEDAVLERDFSEITMAIDPQDLPMAKEKIKKFRRELCTELESKRRREVYRMCVQLFPLTRNETGRKVSQ
;
A
#
# COMPACT_ATOMS: atom_id res chain seq x y z
N TYR A 1 -2.94 -4.45 -4.51
CA TYR A 1 -3.41 -3.53 -5.58
C TYR A 1 -4.66 -2.71 -5.23
N TYR A 2 -5.64 -3.18 -4.44
CA TYR A 2 -6.88 -2.42 -4.13
C TYR A 2 -6.67 -0.95 -3.73
N PHE A 3 -5.79 -0.68 -2.78
CA PHE A 3 -5.49 0.70 -2.35
C PHE A 3 -4.77 1.52 -3.43
N ALA A 4 -3.99 0.89 -4.30
CA ALA A 4 -3.37 1.59 -5.43
C ALA A 4 -4.42 2.02 -6.47
N VAL A 5 -5.38 1.13 -6.78
CA VAL A 5 -6.53 1.45 -7.65
C VAL A 5 -7.36 2.59 -7.05
N PHE A 6 -7.67 2.52 -5.76
CA PHE A 6 -8.38 3.59 -5.05
C PHE A 6 -7.69 4.96 -5.19
N ASN A 7 -6.35 5.01 -5.15
CA ASN A 7 -5.58 6.24 -5.26
C ASN A 7 -5.34 6.73 -6.70
N LEU A 8 -5.73 5.96 -7.72
CA LEU A 8 -5.74 6.45 -9.11
C LEU A 8 -6.94 7.37 -9.40
N LEU A 9 -8.07 7.17 -8.71
CA LEU A 9 -9.31 7.94 -8.94
C LEU A 9 -9.14 9.48 -8.87
N PRO A 10 -8.35 10.05 -7.93
CA PRO A 10 -8.19 11.50 -7.86
C PRO A 10 -7.14 12.05 -8.85
N LEU A 11 -6.54 11.23 -9.71
CA LEU A 11 -5.62 11.72 -10.72
C LEU A 11 -6.38 12.47 -11.83
N GLU A 12 -5.78 13.53 -12.35
CA GLU A 12 -6.41 14.38 -13.38
C GLU A 12 -6.63 13.64 -14.71
N ASP A 13 -5.80 12.64 -15.02
CA ASP A 13 -5.84 11.84 -16.24
C ASP A 13 -6.55 10.48 -16.05
N PHE A 14 -7.30 10.32 -14.97
CA PHE A 14 -7.98 9.06 -14.67
C PHE A 14 -9.08 8.71 -15.69
N GLU A 15 -8.88 7.62 -16.44
CA GLU A 15 -9.85 7.14 -17.44
C GLU A 15 -10.91 6.17 -16.89
N GLY A 16 -10.76 5.64 -15.68
CA GLY A 16 -11.76 4.77 -15.05
C GLY A 16 -11.96 3.38 -15.65
N CYS A 17 -11.22 2.98 -16.69
CA CYS A 17 -11.36 1.66 -17.30
C CYS A 17 -10.31 0.63 -16.78
N PRO A 18 -10.66 -0.68 -16.68
CA PRO A 18 -9.72 -1.71 -16.21
C PRO A 18 -8.44 -1.82 -17.03
N PHE A 19 -8.50 -1.55 -18.34
CA PHE A 19 -7.33 -1.59 -19.22
C PHE A 19 -6.32 -0.48 -18.84
N TRP A 20 -6.78 0.76 -18.72
CA TRP A 20 -5.93 1.89 -18.30
C TRP A 20 -5.30 1.65 -16.93
N ILE A 21 -6.10 1.22 -15.95
CA ILE A 21 -5.63 0.90 -14.59
C ILE A 21 -4.55 -0.20 -14.63
N SER A 22 -4.77 -1.24 -15.44
CA SER A 22 -3.83 -2.36 -15.57
C SER A 22 -2.47 -1.91 -16.09
N LYS A 23 -2.46 -0.98 -17.07
CA LYS A 23 -1.23 -0.39 -17.61
C LYS A 23 -0.53 0.50 -16.59
N ARG A 24 -1.27 1.39 -15.92
CA ARG A 24 -0.72 2.33 -14.93
C ARG A 24 -0.12 1.62 -13.71
N LEU A 25 -0.71 0.52 -13.23
CA LEU A 25 -0.24 -0.20 -12.04
C LEU A 25 0.58 -1.47 -12.32
N ARG A 26 0.84 -1.79 -13.60
CA ARG A 26 1.52 -3.03 -14.02
C ARG A 26 0.90 -4.29 -13.39
N ILE A 27 -0.44 -4.34 -13.37
CA ILE A 27 -1.25 -5.50 -12.95
C ILE A 27 -2.04 -6.06 -14.13
N THR A 28 -2.68 -7.22 -13.97
CA THR A 28 -3.56 -7.76 -15.02
C THR A 28 -4.87 -6.97 -15.10
N THR A 29 -5.48 -6.95 -16.29
CA THR A 29 -6.81 -6.33 -16.49
C THR A 29 -7.89 -7.01 -15.62
N THR A 30 -7.74 -8.32 -15.38
CA THR A 30 -8.61 -9.07 -14.47
C THR A 30 -8.47 -8.58 -13.02
N GLU A 31 -7.26 -8.40 -12.52
CA GLU A 31 -7.02 -7.85 -11.18
C GLU A 31 -7.55 -6.42 -11.05
N ALA A 32 -7.37 -5.57 -12.07
CA ALA A 32 -7.91 -4.22 -12.09
C ALA A 32 -9.45 -4.21 -12.00
N LYS A 33 -10.12 -5.07 -12.78
CA LYS A 33 -11.58 -5.25 -12.74
C LYS A 33 -12.06 -5.73 -11.37
N GLN A 34 -11.43 -6.78 -10.84
CA GLN A 34 -11.75 -7.31 -9.51
C GLN A 34 -11.54 -6.27 -8.39
N ALA A 35 -10.54 -5.39 -8.55
CA ALA A 35 -10.29 -4.31 -7.60
C ALA A 35 -11.41 -3.29 -7.58
N LEU A 36 -11.85 -2.82 -8.75
CA LEU A 36 -12.96 -1.88 -8.88
C LEU A 36 -14.26 -2.47 -8.31
N GLU A 37 -14.61 -3.71 -8.69
CA GLU A 37 -15.80 -4.41 -8.19
C GLU A 37 -15.76 -4.59 -6.66
N ARG A 38 -14.59 -4.90 -6.09
CA ARG A 38 -14.44 -5.04 -4.64
C ARG A 38 -14.62 -3.69 -3.94
N LEU A 39 -13.96 -2.64 -4.41
CA LEU A 39 -13.99 -1.30 -3.84
C LEU A 39 -15.41 -0.72 -3.89
N GLU A 40 -16.13 -0.95 -4.98
CA GLU A 40 -17.53 -0.56 -5.16
C GLU A 40 -18.43 -1.34 -4.20
N ARG A 41 -18.24 -2.67 -4.09
CA ARG A 41 -18.99 -3.53 -3.16
C ARG A 41 -18.82 -3.14 -1.69
N ILE A 42 -17.64 -2.68 -1.29
CA ILE A 42 -17.40 -2.21 0.09
C ILE A 42 -17.69 -0.71 0.26
N GLY A 43 -18.23 -0.06 -0.77
CA GLY A 43 -18.67 1.33 -0.70
C GLY A 43 -17.54 2.34 -0.53
N MET A 44 -16.30 2.01 -0.90
CA MET A 44 -15.17 2.94 -0.94
C MET A 44 -15.15 3.79 -2.22
N ILE A 45 -15.71 3.28 -3.31
CA ILE A 45 -15.90 4.02 -4.56
C ILE A 45 -17.35 3.87 -5.02
N ALA A 46 -17.83 4.83 -5.80
CA ALA A 46 -19.15 4.80 -6.44
C ALA A 46 -19.05 5.34 -7.88
N ARG A 47 -20.08 5.11 -8.68
CA ARG A 47 -20.20 5.68 -10.04
C ARG A 47 -21.20 6.81 -10.06
N ASN A 48 -20.89 7.87 -10.80
CA ASN A 48 -21.86 8.92 -11.11
C ASN A 48 -22.83 8.47 -12.23
N LEU A 49 -23.78 9.34 -12.61
CA LEU A 49 -24.76 9.05 -13.66
C LEU A 49 -24.13 8.81 -15.05
N GLU A 50 -22.91 9.30 -15.26
CA GLU A 50 -22.13 9.12 -16.49
C GLU A 50 -21.26 7.85 -16.47
N GLY A 51 -21.27 7.11 -15.36
CA GLY A 51 -20.47 5.89 -15.18
C GLY A 51 -19.03 6.12 -14.68
N HIS A 52 -18.64 7.35 -14.38
CA HIS A 52 -17.30 7.68 -13.85
C HIS A 52 -17.17 7.33 -12.37
N TYR A 53 -16.06 6.68 -12.01
CA TYR A 53 -15.76 6.33 -10.62
C TYR A 53 -15.27 7.52 -9.81
N PHE A 54 -15.79 7.68 -8.59
CA PHE A 54 -15.32 8.65 -7.61
C PHE A 54 -15.19 8.02 -6.21
N GLN A 55 -14.32 8.58 -5.37
CA GLN A 55 -14.11 8.12 -4.00
C GLN A 55 -15.28 8.54 -3.10
N THR A 56 -15.74 7.65 -2.22
CA THR A 56 -16.74 7.97 -1.20
C THR A 56 -16.06 8.45 0.09
N GLN A 57 -16.78 9.18 0.96
CA GLN A 57 -16.26 9.62 2.26
C GLN A 57 -16.35 8.55 3.36
N ASN A 58 -16.53 7.27 3.00
CA ASN A 58 -16.73 6.22 4.00
C ASN A 58 -15.39 5.78 4.63
N ASP A 59 -15.21 6.09 5.91
CA ASP A 59 -14.14 5.56 6.76
C ASP A 59 -14.38 4.06 7.03
N PHE A 60 -13.89 3.20 6.14
CA PHE A 60 -14.05 1.76 6.30
C PHE A 60 -13.12 1.21 7.39
N LYS A 61 -13.66 0.96 8.59
CA LYS A 61 -12.98 0.23 9.67
C LYS A 61 -13.08 -1.27 9.40
N THR A 62 -11.95 -1.92 9.11
CA THR A 62 -11.89 -3.35 8.79
C THR A 62 -12.00 -4.22 10.05
N THR A 63 -12.89 -5.22 10.06
CA THR A 63 -13.10 -6.23 11.12
C THR A 63 -11.98 -7.30 11.17
N SER A 64 -11.68 -7.85 12.35
CA SER A 64 -10.30 -8.17 12.77
C SER A 64 -9.66 -9.52 12.43
N ASP A 65 -10.35 -10.58 11.98
CA ASP A 65 -9.69 -11.91 11.98
C ASP A 65 -9.28 -12.43 10.58
N LEU A 66 -9.99 -12.05 9.51
CA LEU A 66 -9.54 -12.23 8.12
C LEU A 66 -8.47 -11.20 7.71
N ALA A 67 -8.22 -10.23 8.59
CA ALA A 67 -7.27 -9.16 8.39
C ALA A 67 -5.83 -9.69 8.33
N ASP A 68 -5.43 -10.62 9.19
CA ASP A 68 -4.00 -11.00 9.32
C ASP A 68 -3.43 -11.69 8.07
N LEU A 69 -4.15 -12.67 7.50
CA LEU A 69 -3.71 -13.33 6.26
C LEU A 69 -3.71 -12.36 5.08
N SER A 70 -4.75 -11.53 4.97
CA SER A 70 -4.88 -10.53 3.92
C SER A 70 -3.80 -9.43 4.03
N ILE A 71 -3.45 -9.03 5.25
CA ILE A 71 -2.39 -8.07 5.56
C ILE A 71 -1.04 -8.66 5.18
N ARG A 72 -0.73 -9.90 5.58
CA ARG A 72 0.53 -10.56 5.19
C ARG A 72 0.65 -10.70 3.68
N GLN A 73 -0.41 -11.14 3.01
CA GLN A 73 -0.41 -11.23 1.54
C GLN A 73 -0.21 -9.86 0.90
N GLY A 74 -0.83 -8.80 1.45
CA GLY A 74 -0.60 -7.43 1.02
C GLY A 74 0.86 -6.99 1.19
N HIS A 75 1.52 -7.37 2.30
CA HIS A 75 2.94 -7.10 2.50
C HIS A 75 3.83 -7.85 1.49
N TYR A 76 3.55 -9.13 1.19
CA TYR A 76 4.26 -9.85 0.13
C TYR A 76 4.11 -9.18 -1.24
N GLN A 77 2.88 -8.78 -1.61
CA GLN A 77 2.65 -8.03 -2.84
C GLN A 77 3.45 -6.72 -2.87
N ASN A 78 3.55 -6.01 -1.75
CA ASN A 78 4.34 -4.78 -1.69
C ASN A 78 5.85 -5.04 -1.82
N LEU A 79 6.36 -6.14 -1.25
CA LEU A 79 7.75 -6.55 -1.42
C LEU A 79 8.06 -6.90 -2.89
N ASP A 80 7.14 -7.57 -3.57
CA ASP A 80 7.29 -7.86 -5.00
C ASP A 80 7.29 -6.58 -5.85
N LEU A 81 6.43 -5.61 -5.52
CA LEU A 81 6.43 -4.30 -6.19
C LEU A 81 7.74 -3.56 -5.96
N ALA A 82 8.24 -3.55 -4.72
CA ALA A 82 9.53 -2.93 -4.40
C ALA A 82 10.69 -3.61 -5.15
N ARG A 83 10.69 -4.95 -5.20
CA ARG A 83 11.68 -5.72 -5.96
C ARG A 83 11.65 -5.35 -7.44
N ARG A 84 10.48 -5.28 -8.08
CA ARG A 84 10.36 -4.87 -9.49
C ARG A 84 10.84 -3.43 -9.71
N SER A 85 10.54 -2.52 -8.78
CA SER A 85 10.98 -1.13 -8.86
C SER A 85 12.50 -1.00 -8.93
N LEU A 86 13.26 -1.89 -8.24
CA LEU A 86 14.72 -1.96 -8.33
C LEU A 86 15.25 -2.27 -9.74
N ASP A 87 14.48 -2.96 -10.57
CA ASP A 87 14.87 -3.34 -11.93
C ASP A 87 14.26 -2.39 -12.98
N GLU A 88 13.06 -1.87 -12.75
CA GLU A 88 12.22 -1.24 -13.78
C GLU A 88 12.15 0.29 -13.69
N ASP A 89 12.32 0.89 -12.50
CA ASP A 89 12.14 2.34 -12.29
C ASP A 89 13.48 3.06 -12.16
N ALA A 90 13.57 4.31 -12.63
CA ALA A 90 14.82 5.08 -12.58
C ALA A 90 15.22 5.42 -11.14
N VAL A 91 16.53 5.52 -10.88
CA VAL A 91 17.06 5.84 -9.52
C VAL A 91 16.50 7.15 -8.96
N LEU A 92 16.21 8.14 -9.82
CA LEU A 92 15.66 9.43 -9.40
C LEU A 92 14.15 9.38 -9.09
N GLU A 93 13.45 8.30 -9.45
CA GLU A 93 12.01 8.11 -9.24
C GLU A 93 11.70 7.22 -8.03
N ARG A 94 12.71 6.59 -7.44
CA ARG A 94 12.58 5.64 -6.33
C ARG A 94 13.50 6.02 -5.17
N ASP A 95 13.08 5.72 -3.94
CA ASP A 95 13.93 5.82 -2.75
C ASP A 95 14.06 4.44 -2.09
N PHE A 96 15.29 3.93 -2.07
CA PHE A 96 15.67 2.70 -1.37
C PHE A 96 16.76 3.05 -0.38
N SER A 97 16.34 3.41 0.83
CA SER A 97 17.21 3.74 1.95
C SER A 97 17.05 2.71 3.07
N GLU A 98 18.17 2.32 3.69
CA GLU A 98 18.16 1.40 4.82
C GLU A 98 19.10 1.84 5.94
N ILE A 99 18.75 1.44 7.17
CA ILE A 99 19.57 1.63 8.36
C ILE A 99 19.49 0.37 9.20
N THR A 100 20.62 -0.06 9.74
CA THR A 100 20.70 -1.17 10.70
C THR A 100 21.16 -0.61 12.04
N MET A 101 20.48 -1.02 13.12
CA MET A 101 20.73 -0.52 14.47
C MET A 101 20.57 -1.63 15.50
N ALA A 102 21.40 -1.59 16.55
CA ALA A 102 21.17 -2.38 17.76
C ALA A 102 20.27 -1.58 18.71
N ILE A 103 19.18 -2.18 19.16
CA ILE A 103 18.19 -1.56 20.05
C ILE A 103 17.79 -2.52 21.16
N ASP A 104 17.22 -1.98 22.25
CA ASP A 104 16.42 -2.79 23.17
C ASP A 104 15.02 -3.00 22.57
N PRO A 105 14.52 -4.26 22.42
CA PRO A 105 13.16 -4.52 21.98
C PRO A 105 12.07 -3.82 22.80
N GLN A 106 12.35 -3.43 24.05
CA GLN A 106 11.45 -2.63 24.88
C GLN A 106 11.14 -1.24 24.28
N ASP A 107 12.03 -0.71 23.44
CA ASP A 107 11.86 0.57 22.76
C ASP A 107 11.04 0.49 21.46
N LEU A 108 10.67 -0.72 21.01
CA LEU A 108 9.88 -0.92 19.79
C LEU A 108 8.54 -0.18 19.77
N PRO A 109 7.76 -0.06 20.88
CA PRO A 109 6.53 0.73 20.87
C PRO A 109 6.77 2.20 20.52
N MET A 110 7.84 2.79 21.05
CA MET A 110 8.23 4.17 20.75
C MET A 110 8.61 4.33 19.28
N ALA A 111 9.42 3.41 18.73
CA ALA A 111 9.82 3.43 17.32
C ALA A 111 8.60 3.32 16.38
N LYS A 112 7.66 2.41 16.68
CA LYS A 112 6.43 2.23 15.89
C LYS A 112 5.56 3.49 15.86
N GLU A 113 5.43 4.20 16.97
CA GLU A 113 4.64 5.43 17.01
C GLU A 113 5.31 6.55 16.20
N LYS A 114 6.63 6.70 16.30
CA LYS A 114 7.39 7.66 15.47
C LYS A 114 7.21 7.36 13.97
N ILE A 115 7.35 6.11 13.55
CA ILE A 115 7.15 5.69 12.15
C ILE A 115 5.72 5.99 11.71
N LYS A 116 4.72 5.66 12.53
CA LYS A 116 3.31 5.93 12.22
C LYS A 116 3.04 7.42 12.03
N LYS A 117 3.58 8.27 12.92
CA LYS A 117 3.47 9.72 12.83
C LYS A 117 4.10 10.25 11.55
N PHE A 118 5.35 9.88 11.28
CA PHE A 118 6.07 10.24 10.04
C PHE A 118 5.26 9.91 8.78
N ARG A 119 4.77 8.68 8.66
CA ARG A 119 3.99 8.27 7.47
C ARG A 119 2.72 9.09 7.29
N ARG A 120 2.02 9.42 8.39
CA ARG A 120 0.78 10.22 8.33
C ARG A 120 1.06 11.66 7.93
N GLU A 121 2.07 12.27 8.53
CA GLU A 121 2.46 13.66 8.24
C GLU A 121 2.88 13.81 6.78
N LEU A 122 3.74 12.91 6.28
CA LEU A 122 4.18 12.94 4.89
C LEU A 122 3.03 12.72 3.90
N CYS A 123 2.12 11.78 4.20
CA CYS A 123 0.94 11.52 3.38
C CYS A 123 0.05 12.75 3.27
N THR A 124 -0.30 13.36 4.40
CA THR A 124 -1.12 14.59 4.45
C THR A 124 -0.46 15.72 3.65
N GLU A 125 0.86 15.89 3.80
CA GLU A 125 1.57 16.95 3.09
C GLU A 125 1.53 16.75 1.56
N LEU A 126 1.84 15.55 1.07
CA LEU A 126 1.90 15.27 -0.36
C LEU A 126 0.52 15.24 -1.02
N GLU A 127 -0.49 14.69 -0.34
CA GLU A 127 -1.86 14.63 -0.86
C GLU A 127 -2.56 15.99 -0.87
N SER A 128 -2.09 16.98 -0.11
CA SER A 128 -2.61 18.36 -0.14
C SER A 128 -2.24 19.13 -1.42
N LYS A 129 -1.29 18.61 -2.20
CA LYS A 129 -0.76 19.21 -3.43
C LYS A 129 -1.41 18.59 -4.66
N ARG A 130 -1.02 19.03 -5.87
CA ARG A 130 -1.49 18.47 -7.14
C ARG A 130 -1.06 17.00 -7.29
N ARG A 131 -2.02 16.12 -7.57
CA ARG A 131 -1.83 14.66 -7.63
C ARG A 131 -1.73 14.21 -9.09
N ARG A 132 -0.51 13.84 -9.51
CA ARG A 132 -0.23 13.38 -10.88
C ARG A 132 0.12 11.90 -10.96
N GLU A 133 0.67 11.36 -9.90
CA GLU A 133 1.22 10.02 -9.87
C GLU A 133 0.93 9.35 -8.52
N VAL A 134 0.75 8.03 -8.54
CA VAL A 134 0.50 7.22 -7.33
C VAL A 134 1.81 6.62 -6.85
N TYR A 135 2.27 7.07 -5.70
CA TYR A 135 3.43 6.50 -5.02
C TYR A 135 3.00 5.56 -3.90
N ARG A 136 3.79 4.50 -3.70
CA ARG A 136 3.65 3.58 -2.58
C ARG A 136 4.90 3.65 -1.71
N MET A 137 4.75 4.18 -0.49
CA MET A 137 5.81 4.11 0.52
C MET A 137 5.57 2.93 1.48
N CYS A 138 6.58 2.08 1.64
CA CYS A 138 6.59 0.98 2.60
C CYS A 138 7.75 1.16 3.58
N VAL A 139 7.45 1.43 4.85
CA VAL A 139 8.46 1.48 5.93
C VAL A 139 8.39 0.18 6.72
N GLN A 140 9.51 -0.55 6.77
CA GLN A 140 9.60 -1.87 7.40
C GLN A 140 10.62 -1.84 8.53
N LEU A 141 10.22 -2.27 9.72
CA LEU A 141 11.09 -2.49 10.87
C LEU A 141 10.90 -3.94 11.31
N PHE A 142 11.93 -4.77 11.12
CA PHE A 142 11.88 -6.20 11.39
C PHE A 142 13.15 -6.65 12.12
N PRO A 143 13.06 -7.70 12.96
CA PRO A 143 14.22 -8.21 13.66
C PRO A 143 15.15 -8.95 12.68
N LEU A 144 16.45 -8.61 12.72
CA LEU A 144 17.50 -9.37 12.02
C LEU A 144 18.06 -10.52 12.88
N THR A 145 17.94 -10.41 14.20
CA THR A 145 18.31 -11.44 15.16
C THR A 145 17.07 -12.20 15.61
N ARG A 146 17.23 -13.48 15.96
CA ARG A 146 16.17 -14.29 16.58
C ARG A 146 16.56 -14.54 18.02
N ASN A 147 15.63 -14.36 18.96
CA ASN A 147 15.85 -14.80 20.33
C ASN A 147 16.07 -16.33 20.32
N GLU A 148 17.18 -16.79 20.89
CA GLU A 148 17.57 -18.22 20.89
C GLU A 148 16.55 -19.12 21.60
N THR A 149 15.65 -18.55 22.40
CA THR A 149 14.59 -19.23 23.15
C THR A 149 13.38 -19.70 22.32
N GLY A 150 13.36 -19.48 21.00
CA GLY A 150 12.19 -19.78 20.14
C GLY A 150 12.33 -20.95 19.15
N ARG A 151 13.47 -21.65 19.06
CA ARG A 151 13.60 -22.82 18.16
C ARG A 151 12.99 -24.08 18.80
N LYS A 152 11.67 -24.23 18.69
CA LYS A 152 11.08 -25.56 18.43
C LYS A 152 10.64 -25.57 16.97
N VAL A 153 11.57 -26.02 16.12
CA VAL A 153 11.22 -26.49 14.77
C VAL A 153 10.55 -27.85 14.98
N SER A 154 9.22 -27.87 14.96
CA SER A 154 8.47 -29.11 14.78
C SER A 154 8.70 -29.57 13.33
N GLN A 155 8.96 -30.88 13.23
CA GLN A 155 9.28 -31.65 12.04
C GLN A 155 8.24 -31.53 10.92
#